data_AF-A0A524NS34-F1
#
_entry.id   AF-A0A524NS34-F1
#
_cell.length_a   1.000
_cell.length_b   1.000
_cell.length_c   1.000
_cell.angle_alpha   90.00
_cell.angle_beta   90.00
_cell.angle_gamma   90.00
#
_symmetry.space_group_name_H-M   'P 1'
#
loop_
_entity.id
_entity.type
_entity.pdbx_description
1 polymer ?
#
loop_
_entity_poly.entity_id
_entity_poly.type
_entity_poly.pdbx_seq_one_letter_code
_entity_poly.pdbx_strand_id
1 'polypeptide(L)'
;MEASPRFGDGIFRNTTGVTPGLKKGTTFPIVREFLNGNRRRVPIAPLPSVSPLAGWAKPPETGLRATWLGHSTLLLEVDGVRVLTDPVWSRRISPSSFIGPKRFQPVPV
;
A
#
# COMPACT_ATOMS: atom_id res chain seq x y z
N MET A 1 -12.80 -17.60 -1.17
CA MET A 1 -12.37 -17.75 0.24
C MET A 1 -12.97 -19.00 0.89
N GLU A 2 -14.19 -19.39 0.56
CA GLU A 2 -14.91 -20.51 1.17
C GLU A 2 -14.27 -21.90 0.95
N ALA A 3 -13.56 -22.08 -0.17
CA ALA A 3 -12.82 -23.31 -0.46
C ALA A 3 -11.55 -23.51 0.42
N SER A 4 -11.21 -22.54 1.28
CA SER A 4 -10.04 -22.66 2.15
C SER A 4 -10.36 -23.56 3.35
N PRO A 5 -9.46 -24.49 3.75
CA PRO A 5 -9.59 -25.23 5.01
C PRO A 5 -9.63 -24.35 6.26
N ARG A 6 -9.28 -23.06 6.12
CA ARG A 6 -9.29 -22.06 7.20
C ARG A 6 -10.59 -21.28 7.28
N PHE A 7 -11.49 -21.47 6.32
CA PHE A 7 -12.80 -20.83 6.31
C PHE A 7 -13.83 -21.77 6.94
N GLY A 8 -14.49 -21.32 8.01
CA GLY A 8 -15.51 -22.09 8.70
C GLY A 8 -16.41 -21.14 9.50
N ASP A 9 -17.69 -21.50 9.65
CA ASP A 9 -18.69 -20.68 10.36
C ASP A 9 -18.80 -19.24 9.80
N GLY A 10 -18.61 -19.08 8.49
CA GLY A 10 -18.67 -17.78 7.79
C GLY A 10 -17.46 -16.86 8.01
N ILE A 11 -16.41 -17.31 8.71
CA ILE A 11 -15.24 -16.48 9.06
C ILE A 11 -13.95 -17.19 8.63
N PHE A 12 -13.00 -16.40 8.12
CA PHE A 12 -11.64 -16.89 7.84
C PHE A 12 -10.78 -16.87 9.11
N ARG A 13 -10.19 -18.01 9.47
CA ARG A 13 -9.33 -18.17 10.65
C ARG A 13 -7.85 -18.02 10.26
N ASN A 14 -7.25 -16.87 10.58
CA ASN A 14 -5.82 -16.62 10.38
C ASN A 14 -4.95 -17.57 11.23
N THR A 15 -3.79 -17.98 10.71
CA THR A 15 -2.87 -18.91 11.39
C THR A 15 -2.04 -18.26 12.49
N THR A 16 -1.80 -16.95 12.38
CA THR A 16 -1.10 -16.15 13.38
C THR A 16 -2.08 -15.30 14.16
N GLY A 17 -2.09 -15.44 15.48
CA GLY A 17 -2.82 -14.53 16.35
C GLY A 17 -2.18 -13.15 16.30
N VAL A 18 -2.71 -12.25 15.48
CA VAL A 18 -2.38 -10.82 15.59
C VAL A 18 -3.36 -10.25 16.60
N THR A 19 -2.92 -10.06 17.84
CA THR A 19 -3.72 -9.36 18.84
C THR A 19 -3.95 -7.92 18.34
N PRO A 20 -5.20 -7.45 18.21
CA PRO A 20 -5.47 -6.07 17.88
C PRO A 20 -4.85 -5.14 18.92
N GLY A 21 -4.19 -4.07 18.46
CA GLY A 21 -3.69 -3.01 19.33
C GLY A 21 -2.19 -3.09 19.66
N LEU A 22 -1.70 -1.98 20.21
CA LEU A 22 -0.32 -1.86 20.66
C LEU A 22 -0.11 -2.71 21.92
N LYS A 23 0.97 -3.48 21.98
CA LYS A 23 1.35 -4.20 23.21
C LYS A 23 1.56 -3.17 24.34
N LYS A 24 1.10 -3.46 25.56
CA LYS A 24 1.36 -2.61 26.74
C LYS A 24 2.87 -2.32 26.83
N GLY A 25 3.24 -1.05 26.97
CA GLY A 25 4.64 -0.60 27.01
C GLY A 25 5.28 -0.26 25.65
N THR A 26 4.61 -0.50 24.51
CA THR A 26 5.18 -0.21 23.18
C THR A 26 4.79 1.15 22.59
N THR A 27 3.76 1.81 23.14
CA THR A 27 3.26 3.10 22.63
C THR A 27 4.32 4.21 22.68
N PHE A 28 4.98 4.40 23.82
CA PHE A 28 5.97 5.47 23.98
C PHE A 28 7.24 5.27 23.11
N PRO A 29 7.83 4.06 23.02
CA PRO A 29 8.90 3.77 22.06
C PRO A 29 8.51 4.06 20.61
N ILE A 30 7.31 3.66 20.17
CA ILE A 30 6.84 3.87 18.80
C ILE A 30 6.63 5.36 18.50
N VAL A 31 6.04 6.11 19.43
CA VAL A 31 5.92 7.57 19.30
C VAL A 31 7.29 8.23 19.23
N ARG A 32 8.23 7.82 20.10
CA ARG A 32 9.61 8.33 20.10
C ARG A 32 10.32 8.00 18.78
N GLU A 33 10.14 6.81 18.21
CA GLU A 33 10.71 6.44 16.91
C GLU A 33 10.06 7.20 15.75
N PHE A 34 8.76 7.48 15.83
CA PHE A 34 8.07 8.28 14.83
C PHE A 34 8.60 9.73 14.81
N LEU A 35 8.85 10.30 15.99
CA LEU A 35 9.36 11.67 16.15
C LEU A 35 10.88 11.78 15.95
N ASN A 36 11.67 10.85 16.50
CA ASN A 36 13.13 10.95 16.61
C ASN A 36 13.89 9.90 15.77
N GLY A 37 13.20 9.00 15.07
CA GLY A 37 13.84 7.90 14.34
C GLY A 37 14.43 8.30 12.98
N ASN A 38 15.69 7.92 12.79
CA ASN A 38 16.53 7.84 11.58
C ASN A 38 16.52 9.03 10.57
N ARG A 39 17.73 9.53 10.24
CA ARG A 39 17.99 10.78 9.50
C ARG A 39 17.75 10.72 7.98
N ARG A 40 17.39 9.57 7.39
CA ARG A 40 17.19 9.38 5.94
C ARG A 40 15.83 8.80 5.55
N ARG A 41 14.75 9.38 6.08
CA ARG A 41 13.36 9.00 5.74
C ARG A 41 12.78 9.76 4.54
N VAL A 42 13.54 10.68 3.97
CA VAL A 42 13.12 11.52 2.86
C VAL A 42 14.15 11.37 1.72
N PRO A 43 13.71 11.14 0.48
CA PRO A 43 14.59 11.16 -0.69
C PRO A 43 15.35 12.48 -0.80
N ILE A 44 16.64 12.43 -1.15
CA ILE A 44 17.48 13.62 -1.38
C ILE A 44 17.14 14.36 -2.69
N ALA A 45 16.42 13.69 -3.58
CA ALA A 45 15.95 14.21 -4.86
C ALA A 45 14.58 13.58 -5.18
N PRO A 46 13.78 14.19 -6.08
CA PRO A 46 12.55 13.59 -6.56
C PRO A 46 12.80 12.17 -7.10
N LEU A 47 11.90 11.24 -6.76
CA LEU A 47 11.95 9.91 -7.31
C LEU A 47 11.53 9.95 -8.79
N PRO A 48 12.16 9.16 -9.67
CA PRO A 48 11.74 9.06 -11.05
C PRO A 48 10.32 8.48 -11.12
N SER A 49 9.51 9.05 -12.00
CA SER A 49 8.11 8.68 -12.20
C SER A 49 7.81 8.65 -13.70
N VAL A 50 7.06 7.64 -14.13
CA VAL A 50 6.68 7.44 -15.52
C VAL A 50 5.17 7.30 -15.58
N SER A 51 4.53 8.06 -16.46
CA SER A 51 3.08 7.93 -16.69
C SER A 51 2.78 6.61 -17.39
N PRO A 52 1.88 5.76 -16.85
CA PRO A 52 1.53 4.49 -17.44
C PRO A 52 0.39 4.59 -18.48
N LEU A 53 -0.19 5.78 -18.67
CA LEU A 53 -1.40 5.99 -19.47
C LEU A 53 -1.27 5.44 -20.90
N ALA A 54 -0.12 5.67 -21.55
CA ALA A 54 0.14 5.15 -22.90
C ALA A 54 0.20 3.61 -22.93
N GLY A 55 0.73 2.99 -21.88
CA GLY A 55 0.74 1.54 -21.74
C GLY A 55 -0.66 0.98 -21.60
N TRP A 56 -1.50 1.61 -20.78
CA TRP A 56 -2.87 1.18 -20.49
C TRP A 56 -3.83 1.20 -21.69
N ALA A 57 -3.48 1.94 -22.75
CA ALA A 57 -4.20 1.94 -24.03
C ALA A 57 -4.05 0.62 -24.80
N LYS A 58 -3.08 -0.23 -24.44
CA LYS A 58 -2.83 -1.53 -25.08
C LYS A 58 -3.00 -2.67 -24.06
N PRO A 59 -3.44 -3.86 -24.50
CA PRO A 59 -3.45 -5.04 -23.65
C PRO A 59 -2.03 -5.42 -23.22
N PRO A 60 -1.85 -6.10 -22.07
CA PRO A 60 -0.56 -6.66 -21.66
C PRO A 60 0.01 -7.63 -22.72
N GLU A 61 1.29 -7.52 -23.02
CA GLU A 61 1.95 -8.38 -24.03
C GLU A 61 1.97 -9.85 -23.63
N THR A 62 2.09 -10.15 -22.33
CA THR A 62 2.22 -11.50 -21.79
C THR A 62 0.96 -12.00 -21.07
N GLY A 63 -0.15 -11.28 -21.18
CA GLY A 63 -1.38 -11.53 -20.40
C GLY A 63 -1.32 -11.05 -18.94
N LEU A 64 -0.16 -10.58 -18.47
CA LEU A 64 0.03 -10.00 -17.14
C LEU A 64 0.76 -8.65 -17.23
N ARG A 65 0.21 -7.60 -16.60
CA ARG A 65 0.91 -6.34 -16.37
C ARG A 65 0.68 -5.86 -14.94
N ALA A 66 1.76 -5.47 -14.27
CA ALA A 66 1.69 -4.79 -12.98
C ALA A 66 2.18 -3.35 -13.15
N THR A 67 1.33 -2.38 -12.78
CA THR A 67 1.69 -0.96 -12.75
C THR A 67 1.76 -0.49 -11.30
N TRP A 68 2.92 -0.02 -10.86
CA TRP A 68 3.10 0.53 -9.52
C TRP A 68 2.71 2.02 -9.48
N LEU A 69 1.73 2.35 -8.65
CA LEU A 69 1.18 3.70 -8.50
C LEU A 69 1.64 4.40 -7.20
N GLY A 70 2.52 3.74 -6.45
CA GLY A 70 3.09 4.21 -5.19
C GLY A 70 2.51 3.47 -3.97
N HIS A 71 3.24 3.48 -2.85
CA HIS A 71 2.90 2.69 -1.64
C HIS A 71 2.63 1.22 -1.99
N SER A 72 1.56 0.62 -1.47
CA SER A 72 1.05 -0.70 -1.84
C SER A 72 -0.02 -0.65 -2.94
N THR A 73 -0.18 0.47 -3.65
CA THR A 73 -1.13 0.60 -4.76
C THR A 73 -0.55 0.06 -6.07
N LEU A 74 -1.06 -1.07 -6.53
CA LEU A 74 -0.74 -1.71 -7.80
C LEU A 74 -2.02 -1.83 -8.63
N LEU A 75 -1.95 -1.44 -9.90
CA LEU A 75 -2.92 -1.86 -10.90
C LEU A 75 -2.39 -3.14 -11.57
N LEU A 76 -3.05 -4.25 -11.30
CA LEU A 76 -2.78 -5.55 -11.89
C LEU A 76 -3.76 -5.79 -13.04
N GLU A 77 -3.23 -6.15 -14.20
CA GLU A 77 -4.00 -6.57 -15.36
C GLU A 77 -3.64 -8.03 -15.63
N VAL A 78 -4.58 -8.93 -15.40
CA VAL A 78 -4.36 -10.39 -15.47
C VAL A 78 -5.60 -11.04 -16.06
N ASP A 79 -5.43 -11.89 -17.07
CA ASP A 79 -6.51 -12.64 -17.74
C ASP A 79 -7.69 -11.75 -18.18
N GLY A 80 -7.39 -10.55 -18.67
CA GLY A 80 -8.39 -9.56 -19.12
C GLY A 80 -9.09 -8.80 -17.98
N VAL A 81 -8.78 -9.10 -16.72
CA VAL A 81 -9.33 -8.43 -15.53
C VAL A 81 -8.35 -7.38 -15.01
N ARG A 82 -8.89 -6.27 -14.49
CA ARG A 82 -8.12 -5.25 -13.78
C ARG A 82 -8.42 -5.29 -12.28
N VAL A 83 -7.39 -5.44 -11.46
CA VAL A 83 -7.46 -5.45 -10.00
C VAL A 83 -6.61 -4.31 -9.46
N LEU A 84 -7.18 -3.52 -8.55
CA LEU A 84 -6.47 -2.44 -7.89
C LEU A 84 -6.26 -2.79 -6.41
N THR A 85 -5.00 -2.76 -5.95
CA THR A 85 -4.65 -3.04 -4.55
C THR A 85 -4.59 -1.75 -3.74
N ASP A 86 -5.02 -1.77 -2.48
CA ASP A 86 -4.88 -0.70 -1.47
C ASP A 86 -4.83 0.73 -2.04
N PRO A 87 -5.93 1.26 -2.61
CA PRO A 87 -5.89 2.52 -3.34
C PRO A 87 -5.58 3.71 -2.43
N VAL A 88 -4.42 4.35 -2.62
CA VAL A 88 -3.99 5.55 -1.88
C VAL A 88 -3.69 6.71 -2.84
N TRP A 89 -4.72 7.52 -3.10
CA TRP A 89 -4.64 8.73 -3.94
C TRP A 89 -4.32 10.00 -3.13
N SER A 90 -4.52 9.97 -1.82
CA SER A 90 -4.36 11.13 -0.94
C SER A 90 -2.91 11.62 -0.89
N ARG A 91 -2.72 12.91 -0.55
CA ARG A 91 -1.38 13.47 -0.29
C ARG A 91 -0.76 12.96 1.01
N ARG A 92 -1.57 12.52 1.97
CA ARG A 92 -1.14 12.04 3.29
C ARG A 92 -1.77 10.70 3.63
N ILE A 93 -0.98 9.82 4.24
CA ILE A 93 -1.42 8.53 4.78
C ILE A 93 -1.76 8.75 6.25
N SER A 94 -2.95 9.27 6.52
CA SER A 94 -3.40 9.64 7.86
C SER A 94 -4.92 9.76 7.91
N PRO A 95 -5.56 9.48 9.06
CA PRO A 95 -6.97 9.81 9.28
C PRO A 95 -7.23 11.33 9.26
N SER A 96 -6.19 12.17 9.36
CA SER A 96 -6.27 13.63 9.23
C SER A 96 -5.66 14.11 7.91
N SER A 97 -6.30 15.09 7.27
CA SER A 97 -5.76 15.74 6.07
C SER A 97 -4.57 16.67 6.35
N PHE A 98 -4.39 17.10 7.60
CA PHE A 98 -3.37 18.07 8.00
C PHE A 98 -2.12 17.42 8.60
N ILE A 99 -2.29 16.37 9.40
CA ILE A 99 -1.23 15.74 10.19
C ILE A 99 -0.91 14.36 9.62
N GLY A 100 0.36 13.98 9.61
CA GLY A 100 0.82 12.63 9.25
C GLY A 100 1.68 12.56 7.98
N PRO A 101 2.20 11.37 7.65
CA PRO A 101 3.17 11.16 6.57
C PRO A 101 2.64 11.67 5.22
N LYS A 102 3.40 12.55 4.57
CA LYS A 102 3.11 13.04 3.22
C LYS A 102 3.82 12.14 2.21
N ARG A 103 3.14 11.82 1.11
CA ARG A 103 3.79 11.15 -0.04
C ARG A 103 4.89 12.02 -0.64
N PHE A 104 5.95 11.38 -1.16
CA PHE A 104 7.09 12.08 -1.74
C PHE A 104 6.85 12.57 -3.18
N GLN A 105 6.05 11.82 -3.94
CA GLN A 105 5.73 12.08 -5.34
C GLN A 105 4.23 11.97 -5.55
N PRO A 106 3.61 12.70 -6.51
CA PRO A 106 2.21 12.48 -6.88
C PRO A 106 1.97 11.04 -7.37
N VAL A 107 0.72 10.66 -7.56
CA VAL A 107 0.42 9.44 -8.31
C VAL A 107 0.84 9.65 -9.76
N PRO A 108 1.43 8.65 -10.42
CA PRO A 108 1.90 8.78 -11.80
C PRO A 108 0.76 8.80 -12.84
N VAL A 109 -0.40 9.38 -12.51
CA VAL A 109 -1.58 9.44 -13.39
C VAL A 109 -2.22 10.81 -13.36
#